data_AF-A0A2U9CZL2-F1
#
_entry.id   AF-A0A2U9CZL2-F1
#
_cell.length_a   1.000
_cell.length_b   1.000
_cell.length_c   1.000
_cell.angle_alpha   90.00
_cell.angle_beta   90.00
_cell.angle_gamma   90.00
#
_symmetry.space_group_name_H-M   'P 1'
#
loop_
_entity.id
_entity.type
_entity.pdbx_description
1 polymer ?
#
loop_
_entity_poly.entity_id
_entity_poly.type
_entity_poly.pdbx_seq_one_letter_code
_entity_poly.pdbx_strand_id
1 'polypeptide(L)'
;MKMISFMIFCYVWFLICSEENSSALIRFSVPEDHHVCLRCGGSDRSRVVWTHRDRDREQVVPVTEHGSDDANEELQRHLLLSDGGLCLLRLDESDGGEYQPRKRWFRRRSGGRRQLIFTRFRNGTSRPEEEGEGGRGRLRFENDALQIQDLQPGDAGEYQCNGEMQARVSVLTGPSS
;
A
#
# COMPACT_ATOMS: atom_id res chain seq x y z
N MET A 1 22.42 2.36 -31.49
CA MET A 1 23.67 2.25 -30.68
C MET A 1 23.45 1.14 -29.66
N LYS A 2 24.40 0.21 -29.58
CA LYS A 2 24.36 -0.99 -28.72
C LYS A 2 24.38 -0.57 -27.25
N MET A 3 23.46 -1.08 -26.43
CA MET A 3 23.66 -1.15 -24.99
C MET A 3 24.03 -2.58 -24.61
N ILE A 4 25.26 -2.70 -24.14
CA ILE A 4 25.90 -3.92 -23.67
C ILE A 4 25.35 -4.18 -22.26
N SER A 5 24.64 -5.29 -22.09
CA SER A 5 24.19 -5.78 -20.79
C SER A 5 25.35 -6.47 -20.08
N PHE A 6 25.92 -5.83 -19.07
CA PHE A 6 26.94 -6.44 -18.21
C PHE A 6 26.27 -7.28 -17.11
N MET A 7 26.45 -8.60 -17.18
CA MET A 7 26.26 -9.50 -16.03
C MET A 7 27.43 -9.27 -15.06
N ILE A 8 27.20 -8.55 -13.97
CA ILE A 8 28.14 -8.46 -12.86
C ILE A 8 27.83 -9.62 -11.91
N PHE A 9 28.78 -10.56 -11.78
CA PHE A 9 28.76 -11.63 -10.78
C PHE A 9 28.97 -11.02 -9.39
N CYS A 10 27.89 -10.59 -8.74
CA CYS A 10 27.83 -10.35 -7.30
C CYS A 10 26.49 -10.91 -6.82
N TYR A 11 26.52 -11.70 -5.75
CA TYR A 11 25.41 -12.49 -5.18
C TYR A 11 24.23 -11.66 -4.61
N VAL A 12 24.01 -10.44 -5.09
CA VAL A 12 22.87 -9.59 -4.75
C VAL A 12 22.37 -8.93 -6.03
N TRP A 13 21.29 -9.47 -6.60
CA TRP A 13 20.55 -8.83 -7.68
C TRP A 13 19.84 -7.58 -7.14
N PHE A 14 20.49 -6.42 -7.19
CA PHE A 14 19.82 -5.14 -7.05
C PHE A 14 19.11 -4.79 -8.37
N LEU A 15 17.86 -5.22 -8.51
CA LEU A 15 16.97 -4.68 -9.54
C LEU A 15 16.48 -3.30 -9.09
N ILE A 16 17.16 -2.26 -9.56
CA ILE A 16 16.66 -0.88 -9.49
C ILE A 16 15.46 -0.81 -10.42
N CYS A 17 14.25 -0.70 -9.85
CA CYS A 17 13.04 -0.46 -10.63
C CYS A 17 13.03 1.02 -11.07
N SER A 18 12.93 1.21 -12.39
CA SER A 18 12.79 2.51 -13.06
C SER A 18 11.61 3.31 -12.50
N GLU A 19 11.87 4.61 -12.47
CA GLU A 19 11.07 5.74 -12.00
C GLU A 19 9.70 5.86 -12.70
N GLU A 20 8.74 6.31 -11.90
CA GLU A 20 7.43 6.91 -12.18
C GLU A 20 6.64 6.49 -13.43
N ASN A 21 5.43 6.00 -13.18
CA ASN A 21 4.33 5.86 -14.14
C ASN A 21 4.34 4.63 -15.08
N SER A 22 5.20 3.63 -14.83
CA SER A 22 5.08 2.35 -15.53
C SER A 22 4.06 1.45 -14.84
N SER A 23 2.89 1.25 -15.47
CA SER A 23 1.92 0.21 -15.12
C SER A 23 2.39 -1.20 -15.53
N ALA A 24 3.67 -1.36 -15.89
CA ALA A 24 4.22 -2.63 -16.31
C ALA A 24 4.18 -3.63 -15.14
N LEU A 25 3.45 -4.71 -15.35
CA LEU A 25 3.45 -5.84 -14.43
C LEU A 25 4.80 -6.54 -14.54
N ILE A 26 5.63 -6.40 -13.51
CA ILE A 26 6.94 -7.03 -13.44
C ILE A 26 6.73 -8.52 -13.15
N ARG A 27 7.21 -9.38 -14.05
CA ARG A 27 7.20 -10.84 -13.88
C ARG A 27 8.63 -11.33 -13.74
N PHE A 28 8.88 -12.20 -12.79
CA PHE A 28 10.15 -12.89 -12.63
C PHE A 28 9.89 -14.29 -12.08
N SER A 29 10.83 -15.20 -12.34
CA SER A 29 10.85 -16.56 -11.78
C SER A 29 12.09 -16.67 -10.92
N VAL A 30 11.93 -17.06 -9.66
CA VAL A 30 12.99 -17.09 -8.67
C VAL A 30 12.99 -18.47 -8.01
N PRO A 31 14.15 -19.14 -7.85
CA PRO A 31 14.23 -20.40 -7.14
C PRO A 31 13.83 -20.24 -5.65
N GLU A 32 13.25 -21.28 -5.05
CA GLU A 32 12.68 -21.25 -3.69
C GLU A 32 13.66 -20.78 -2.60
N ASP A 33 14.96 -21.06 -2.74
CA ASP A 33 15.98 -20.68 -1.76
C ASP A 33 16.49 -19.23 -1.86
N HIS A 34 15.83 -18.37 -2.65
CA HIS A 34 16.24 -16.98 -2.86
C HIS A 34 15.26 -15.99 -2.24
N HIS A 35 15.75 -14.78 -1.94
CA HIS A 35 14.91 -13.69 -1.45
C HIS A 35 14.49 -12.78 -2.60
N VAL A 36 13.28 -12.22 -2.50
CA VAL A 36 12.75 -11.27 -3.49
C VAL A 36 12.29 -10.01 -2.77
N CYS A 37 12.76 -8.85 -3.23
CA CYS A 37 12.30 -7.56 -2.73
C CYS A 37 11.49 -6.81 -3.79
N LEU A 38 10.21 -6.62 -3.51
CA LEU A 38 9.25 -5.87 -4.31
C LEU A 38 9.24 -4.42 -3.85
N ARG A 39 9.69 -3.50 -4.71
CA ARG A 39 9.60 -2.07 -4.39
C ARG A 39 8.29 -1.47 -4.89
N CYS A 40 7.67 -0.68 -4.02
CA CYS A 40 6.63 0.25 -4.42
C CYS A 40 7.36 1.53 -4.87
N GLY A 41 7.46 1.77 -6.19
CA GLY A 41 8.20 2.90 -6.77
C GLY A 41 7.55 4.26 -6.56
N GLY A 42 7.19 4.60 -5.32
CA GLY A 42 6.69 5.92 -4.94
C GLY A 42 7.61 6.53 -3.89
N SER A 43 7.78 7.85 -3.93
CA SER A 43 8.54 8.63 -2.93
C SER A 43 7.84 8.76 -1.58
N ASP A 44 6.68 8.12 -1.44
CA ASP A 44 5.71 8.45 -0.40
C ASP A 44 5.94 7.56 0.83
N ARG A 45 6.41 8.19 1.92
CA ARG A 45 6.87 7.54 3.16
C ARG A 45 5.76 6.86 3.97
N SER A 46 4.50 6.96 3.53
CA SER A 46 3.37 6.33 4.21
C SER A 46 3.52 4.82 4.22
N ARG A 47 3.35 4.17 5.38
CA ARG A 47 3.30 2.70 5.49
C ARG A 47 2.42 2.10 4.39
N VAL A 48 2.87 1.08 3.68
CA VAL A 48 2.14 0.43 2.58
C VAL A 48 1.59 -0.93 3.03
N VAL A 49 0.40 -1.30 2.56
CA VAL A 49 -0.17 -2.64 2.78
C VAL A 49 -0.02 -3.45 1.50
N TRP A 50 0.58 -4.63 1.60
CA TRP A 50 0.73 -5.56 0.49
C TRP A 50 -0.37 -6.62 0.52
N THR A 51 -0.92 -6.90 -0.66
CA THR A 51 -1.85 -8.02 -0.87
C THR A 51 -1.23 -9.00 -1.85
N HIS A 52 -1.35 -10.29 -1.55
CA HIS A 52 -0.98 -11.39 -2.43
C HIS A 52 -2.26 -12.03 -2.97
N ARG A 53 -2.30 -12.26 -4.28
CA ARG A 53 -3.37 -12.95 -4.97
C ARG A 53 -2.80 -14.19 -5.66
N ASP A 54 -3.29 -15.35 -5.26
CA ASP A 54 -3.06 -16.61 -5.97
C ASP A 54 -4.40 -17.21 -6.41
N ARG A 55 -4.46 -17.63 -7.69
CA ARG A 55 -5.64 -18.11 -8.42
C ARG A 55 -6.84 -17.15 -8.31
N ASP A 56 -7.56 -17.21 -7.20
CA ASP A 56 -8.73 -16.37 -6.88
C ASP A 56 -8.79 -15.89 -5.41
N ARG A 57 -7.79 -16.24 -4.58
CA ARG A 57 -7.72 -15.82 -3.18
C ARG A 57 -6.82 -14.62 -3.04
N GLU A 58 -7.37 -13.52 -2.54
CA GLU A 58 -6.61 -12.32 -2.20
C GLU A 58 -6.51 -12.18 -0.69
N GLN A 59 -5.29 -12.05 -0.18
CA GLN A 59 -5.00 -11.93 1.25
C GLN A 59 -3.99 -10.82 1.53
N VAL A 60 -4.08 -10.23 2.73
CA VAL A 60 -3.06 -9.28 3.20
C VAL A 60 -1.82 -10.07 3.59
N VAL A 61 -0.65 -9.65 3.08
CA VAL A 61 0.63 -10.27 3.42
C VAL A 61 0.99 -9.87 4.85
N PRO A 62 1.17 -10.83 5.78
CA PRO A 62 1.65 -10.52 7.12
C PRO A 62 3.11 -10.11 7.02
N VAL A 63 3.46 -8.92 7.50
CA VAL A 63 4.81 -8.36 7.41
C VAL A 63 5.33 -7.96 8.78
N THR A 64 6.62 -8.19 9.02
CA THR A 64 7.33 -7.56 10.14
C THR A 64 8.00 -6.27 9.66
N GLU A 65 7.97 -5.22 10.47
CA GLU A 65 8.65 -3.97 10.11
C GLU A 65 10.16 -4.08 10.32
N HIS A 66 10.91 -3.54 9.36
CA HIS A 66 12.35 -3.47 9.46
C HIS A 66 12.77 -2.63 10.68
N GLY A 67 13.61 -3.22 11.55
CA GLY A 67 14.06 -2.59 12.80
C GLY A 67 13.15 -2.80 14.00
N SER A 68 12.19 -3.74 13.94
CA SER A 68 11.41 -4.14 15.10
C SER A 68 12.23 -5.07 16.02
N ASP A 69 12.38 -4.67 17.29
CA ASP A 69 13.14 -5.41 18.32
C ASP A 69 12.50 -6.76 18.72
N ASP A 70 11.24 -7.01 18.33
CA ASP A 70 10.47 -8.22 18.66
C ASP A 70 10.54 -9.32 17.58
N ALA A 71 11.48 -9.19 16.64
CA ALA A 71 11.64 -10.08 15.51
C ALA A 71 12.25 -11.43 15.92
N ASN A 72 11.42 -12.47 16.11
CA ASN A 72 11.91 -13.85 16.01
C ASN A 72 12.35 -14.10 14.55
N GLU A 73 13.65 -14.06 14.30
CA GLU A 73 14.28 -14.20 12.97
C GLU A 73 13.82 -15.47 12.22
N GLU A 74 13.49 -16.54 12.96
CA GLU A 74 13.06 -17.82 12.38
C GLU A 74 11.61 -17.78 11.85
N LEU A 75 10.81 -16.77 12.23
CA LEU A 75 9.43 -16.59 11.76
C LEU A 75 9.29 -15.50 10.68
N GLN A 76 10.34 -14.71 10.45
CA GLN A 76 10.31 -13.59 9.50
C GLN A 76 10.39 -14.10 8.05
N ARG A 77 9.24 -14.45 7.49
CA ARG A 77 9.12 -14.78 6.06
C ARG A 77 8.99 -13.54 5.18
N HIS A 78 8.44 -12.46 5.73
CA HIS A 78 8.10 -11.24 4.99
C HIS A 78 8.51 -10.01 5.80
N LEU A 79 9.29 -9.13 5.17
CA LEU A 79 9.81 -7.90 5.77
C LEU A 79 9.27 -6.68 5.02
N LEU A 80 8.68 -5.74 5.76
CA LEU A 80 8.32 -4.42 5.25
C LEU A 80 9.51 -3.47 5.46
N LEU A 81 10.09 -3.01 4.36
CA LEU A 81 11.17 -2.03 4.35
C LEU A 81 10.65 -0.63 4.69
N SER A 82 11.54 0.23 5.16
CA SER A 82 11.23 1.63 5.50
C SER A 82 10.81 2.49 4.30
N ASP A 83 11.13 2.05 3.08
CA ASP A 83 10.68 2.66 1.82
C ASP A 83 9.33 2.11 1.32
N GLY A 84 8.66 1.26 2.10
CA GLY A 84 7.39 0.61 1.75
C GLY A 84 7.54 -0.62 0.83
N GLY A 85 8.78 -1.02 0.51
CA GLY A 85 9.06 -2.27 -0.19
C GLY A 85 8.74 -3.51 0.66
N LEU A 86 8.38 -4.61 0.00
CA LEU A 86 8.15 -5.92 0.62
C LEU A 86 9.28 -6.87 0.22
N CYS A 87 10.00 -7.42 1.19
CA CYS A 87 10.94 -8.52 0.95
C CYS A 87 10.36 -9.85 1.41
N LEU A 88 10.34 -10.84 0.53
CA LEU A 88 10.08 -12.23 0.80
C LEU A 88 11.45 -12.88 1.09
N LEU A 89 11.65 -13.32 2.32
CA LEU A 89 12.92 -13.83 2.82
C LEU A 89 13.03 -15.36 2.73
N ARG A 90 11.93 -16.08 2.54
CA ARG A 90 11.95 -17.52 2.25
C ARG A 90 10.79 -17.77 1.32
N LEU A 91 11.08 -18.13 0.08
CA LEU A 91 10.04 -18.42 -0.90
C LEU A 91 9.63 -19.89 -0.80
N ASP A 92 8.34 -20.15 -0.97
CA ASP A 92 7.85 -21.48 -1.33
C ASP A 92 6.84 -21.39 -2.49
N GLU A 93 6.38 -22.54 -2.99
CA GLU A 93 5.43 -22.61 -4.11
C GLU A 93 4.17 -21.76 -3.90
N SER A 94 3.74 -21.56 -2.64
CA SER A 94 2.55 -20.76 -2.30
C SER A 94 2.77 -19.26 -2.39
N ASP A 95 4.03 -18.79 -2.42
CA ASP A 95 4.38 -17.41 -2.69
C ASP A 95 4.26 -17.05 -4.19
N GLY A 96 3.96 -18.03 -5.04
CA GLY A 96 3.58 -17.80 -6.43
C GLY A 96 2.29 -16.96 -6.51
N GLY A 97 2.28 -15.91 -7.34
CA GLY A 97 1.07 -15.11 -7.55
C GLY A 97 1.36 -13.64 -7.82
N GLU A 98 0.32 -12.82 -7.68
CA GLU A 98 0.38 -11.38 -7.90
C GLU A 98 0.46 -10.61 -6.57
N TYR A 99 1.50 -9.80 -6.41
CA TYR A 99 1.66 -8.92 -5.27
C TYR A 99 1.32 -7.48 -5.65
N GLN A 100 0.41 -6.86 -4.90
CA GLN A 100 -0.03 -5.50 -5.14
C GLN A 100 0.09 -4.64 -3.87
N PRO A 101 0.79 -3.50 -3.93
CA PRO A 101 0.77 -2.53 -2.84
C PRO A 101 -0.49 -1.66 -2.92
N ARG A 102 -1.05 -1.35 -1.76
CA ARG A 102 -2.26 -0.54 -1.61
C ARG A 102 -2.17 0.42 -0.43
N LYS A 103 -2.81 1.57 -0.56
CA LYS A 103 -3.07 2.50 0.54
C LYS A 103 -4.53 2.46 0.93
N ARG A 104 -4.81 2.30 2.23
CA ARG A 104 -6.16 2.22 2.79
C ARG A 104 -6.37 3.38 3.75
N TRP A 105 -7.40 4.15 3.48
CA TRP A 105 -7.82 5.27 4.32
C TRP A 105 -8.95 4.85 5.23
N PHE A 106 -8.84 5.25 6.47
CA PHE A 106 -9.79 4.95 7.50
C PHE A 106 -10.26 6.23 8.17
N ARG A 107 -11.55 6.28 8.47
CA ARG A 107 -12.17 7.34 9.26
C ARG A 107 -12.62 6.76 10.60
N ARG A 108 -12.31 7.46 11.68
CA ARG A 108 -12.85 7.18 13.01
C ARG A 108 -13.62 8.40 13.50
N ARG A 109 -14.94 8.26 13.61
CA ARG A 109 -15.80 9.27 14.24
C ARG A 109 -15.58 9.27 15.76
N SER A 110 -15.91 10.38 16.42
CA SER A 110 -15.80 10.48 17.88
C SER A 110 -16.55 9.33 18.57
N GLY A 111 -15.85 8.55 19.40
CA GLY A 111 -16.40 7.36 20.06
C GLY A 111 -16.78 6.19 19.13
N GLY A 112 -16.54 6.29 17.83
CA GLY A 112 -16.91 5.31 16.83
C GLY A 112 -15.81 4.29 16.51
N ARG A 113 -16.19 3.22 15.81
CA ARG A 113 -15.23 2.25 15.25
C ARG A 113 -14.51 2.87 14.05
N ARG A 114 -13.25 2.47 13.85
CA ARG A 114 -12.48 2.76 12.63
C ARG A 114 -13.15 2.09 11.42
N GLN A 115 -13.53 2.88 10.42
CA GLN A 115 -14.20 2.46 9.19
C GLN A 115 -13.24 2.62 8.00
N LEU A 116 -13.12 1.61 7.14
CA LEU A 116 -12.42 1.73 5.86
C LEU A 116 -13.29 2.54 4.91
N ILE A 117 -12.75 3.65 4.37
CA ILE A 117 -13.51 4.57 3.52
C ILE A 117 -12.99 4.65 2.09
N PHE A 118 -11.71 4.35 1.86
CA PHE A 118 -11.11 4.49 0.54
C PHE A 118 -9.86 3.62 0.39
N THR A 119 -9.72 2.96 -0.76
CA THR A 119 -8.55 2.17 -1.13
C THR A 119 -7.91 2.75 -2.40
N ARG A 120 -6.63 3.06 -2.36
CA ARG A 120 -5.80 3.47 -3.49
C ARG A 120 -4.90 2.31 -3.90
N PHE A 121 -4.96 1.94 -5.17
CA PHE A 121 -4.10 0.92 -5.76
C PHE A 121 -2.93 1.60 -6.47
N ARG A 122 -1.77 0.93 -6.51
CA ARG A 122 -0.59 1.47 -7.21
C ARG A 122 -0.81 1.67 -8.72
N ASN A 123 -1.67 0.87 -9.33
CA ASN A 123 -1.96 0.91 -10.77
C ASN A 123 -2.74 2.14 -11.25
N GLY A 124 -2.94 3.16 -10.42
CA GLY A 124 -3.73 4.32 -10.83
C GLY A 124 -5.21 4.21 -10.49
N THR A 125 -5.75 3.05 -10.12
CA THR A 125 -7.15 2.93 -9.71
C THR A 125 -7.38 3.22 -8.22
N SER A 126 -8.62 3.60 -7.90
CA SER A 126 -9.08 3.81 -6.54
C SER A 126 -10.49 3.29 -6.35
N ARG A 127 -10.80 2.85 -5.13
CA ARG A 127 -12.10 2.32 -4.75
C ARG A 127 -12.58 3.01 -3.47
N PRO A 128 -13.62 3.85 -3.54
CA PRO A 128 -14.34 4.26 -2.34
C PRO A 128 -15.08 3.03 -1.77
N GLU A 129 -15.03 2.85 -0.46
CA GLU A 129 -15.52 1.64 0.21
C GLU A 129 -16.85 1.86 0.96
N GLU A 130 -17.38 3.10 0.96
CA GLU A 130 -18.65 3.45 1.60
C GLU A 130 -19.81 3.31 0.59
N GLU A 131 -20.66 2.30 0.77
CA GLU A 131 -21.95 2.16 0.08
C GLU A 131 -23.04 2.91 0.87
N GLY A 132 -23.47 4.07 0.37
CA GLY A 132 -24.55 4.87 0.96
C GLY A 132 -24.64 6.26 0.34
N GLU A 133 -25.73 7.00 0.63
CA GLU A 133 -26.09 8.33 0.08
C GLU A 133 -25.04 9.44 0.30
N GLY A 134 -23.95 9.17 1.04
CA GLY A 134 -22.80 10.07 1.19
C GLY A 134 -21.45 9.48 0.75
N GLY A 135 -21.39 8.25 0.24
CA GLY A 135 -20.13 7.50 0.09
C GLY A 135 -19.66 7.23 -1.33
N ARG A 136 -20.59 7.13 -2.29
CA ARG A 136 -20.26 6.79 -3.68
C ARG A 136 -20.12 8.06 -4.54
N GLY A 137 -18.96 8.70 -4.49
CA GLY A 137 -18.59 9.77 -5.44
C GLY A 137 -17.99 11.04 -4.84
N ARG A 138 -18.12 11.27 -3.52
CA ARG A 138 -17.53 12.43 -2.84
C ARG A 138 -16.05 12.25 -2.52
N LEU A 139 -15.61 11.01 -2.30
CA LEU A 139 -14.21 10.69 -2.04
C LEU A 139 -13.44 10.52 -3.35
N ARG A 140 -12.37 11.29 -3.50
CA ARG A 140 -11.46 11.23 -4.65
C ARG A 140 -10.01 11.20 -4.19
N PHE A 141 -9.13 10.73 -5.07
CA PHE A 141 -7.70 10.84 -4.86
C PHE A 141 -7.10 11.64 -6.00
N GLU A 142 -6.78 12.89 -5.72
CA GLU A 142 -6.29 13.88 -6.67
C GLU A 142 -5.20 14.71 -5.98
N ASN A 143 -4.13 15.07 -6.71
CA ASN A 143 -2.96 15.79 -6.18
C ASN A 143 -2.31 15.08 -4.97
N ASP A 144 -2.16 13.76 -5.06
CA ASP A 144 -1.56 12.92 -4.02
C ASP A 144 -2.24 12.98 -2.64
N ALA A 145 -3.50 13.43 -2.58
CA ALA A 145 -4.28 13.56 -1.36
C ALA A 145 -5.66 12.92 -1.48
N LEU A 146 -6.17 12.38 -0.36
CA LEU A 146 -7.58 12.04 -0.22
C LEU A 146 -8.39 13.34 -0.13
N GLN A 147 -9.27 13.54 -1.09
CA GLN A 147 -10.19 14.66 -1.15
C GLN A 147 -11.61 14.22 -0.83
N ILE A 148 -12.33 15.07 -0.10
CA ILE A 148 -13.74 14.91 0.23
C ILE A 148 -14.48 16.09 -0.38
N GLN A 149 -15.26 15.84 -1.42
CA GLN A 149 -16.14 16.83 -2.03
C GLN A 149 -17.39 17.00 -1.17
N ASP A 150 -17.95 18.21 -1.17
CA ASP A 150 -19.17 18.55 -0.41
C ASP A 150 -19.08 18.08 1.05
N LEU A 151 -18.19 18.72 1.81
CA LEU A 151 -17.84 18.32 3.18
C LEU A 151 -19.04 18.53 4.12
N GLN A 152 -19.50 17.43 4.74
CA GLN A 152 -20.67 17.44 5.61
C GLN A 152 -20.26 17.31 7.08
N PRO A 153 -21.09 17.75 8.06
CA PRO A 153 -20.82 17.55 9.48
C PRO A 153 -20.50 16.10 9.86
N GLY A 154 -21.10 15.13 9.17
CA GLY A 154 -20.86 13.70 9.36
C GLY A 154 -19.48 13.18 8.89
N ASP A 155 -18.72 14.00 8.17
CA ASP A 155 -17.34 13.68 7.77
C ASP A 155 -16.32 14.05 8.87
N ALA A 156 -16.73 14.75 9.94
CA ALA A 156 -15.84 15.03 11.05
C ALA A 156 -15.28 13.75 11.70
N GLY A 157 -14.02 13.78 12.08
CA GLY A 157 -13.34 12.65 12.70
C GLY A 157 -11.84 12.60 12.45
N GLU A 158 -11.25 11.47 12.81
CA GLU A 158 -9.83 11.19 12.62
C GLU A 158 -9.62 10.36 11.36
N TYR A 159 -8.70 10.81 10.51
CA TYR A 159 -8.36 10.20 9.23
C TYR A 159 -6.97 9.56 9.29
N GLN A 160 -6.92 8.26 9.03
CA GLN A 160 -5.69 7.48 9.07
C GLN A 160 -5.42 6.85 7.71
N CYS A 161 -4.18 6.93 7.23
CA CYS A 161 -3.73 6.18 6.05
C CYS A 161 -2.87 5.01 6.52
N ASN A 162 -3.28 3.79 6.21
CA ASN A 162 -2.60 2.55 6.62
C ASN A 162 -2.28 2.47 8.12
N GLY A 163 -3.11 3.12 8.96
CA GLY A 163 -2.97 3.17 10.41
C GLY A 163 -2.21 4.37 10.95
N GLU A 164 -1.51 5.12 10.10
CA GLU A 164 -0.85 6.37 10.49
C GLU A 164 -1.86 7.53 10.52
N MET A 165 -1.84 8.30 11.60
CA MET A 165 -2.68 9.49 11.77
C MET A 165 -2.28 10.57 10.76
N GLN A 166 -3.20 10.94 9.87
CA GLN A 166 -2.96 11.97 8.84
C GLN A 166 -3.57 13.30 9.22
N ALA A 167 -4.82 13.29 9.70
CA ALA A 167 -5.52 14.52 10.07
C ALA A 167 -6.65 14.26 11.07
N ARG A 168 -7.00 15.30 11.84
CA ARG A 168 -8.25 15.38 12.59
C ARG A 168 -9.11 16.48 11.97
N VAL A 169 -10.25 16.10 11.42
CA VAL A 169 -11.15 16.99 10.69
C VAL A 169 -12.32 17.38 11.60
N SER A 170 -12.57 18.67 11.69
CA SER A 170 -13.78 19.25 12.29
C SER A 170 -14.50 20.06 11.22
N VAL A 171 -15.81 19.87 11.09
CA VAL A 171 -16.63 20.55 10.09
C VAL A 171 -17.54 21.52 10.81
N LEU A 172 -17.45 22.81 10.46
CA LEU A 172 -18.23 23.88 11.07
C LEU A 172 -19.38 24.24 10.12
N THR A 173 -20.61 24.25 10.63
CA THR A 173 -21.75 24.82 9.90
C THR A 173 -21.77 26.33 10.11
N GLY A 174 -21.54 27.10 9.04
CA GLY A 174 -21.79 28.54 9.06
C GLY A 174 -23.29 28.83 9.08
N PRO A 175 -23.73 30.04 9.49
CA PRO A 175 -25.10 30.46 9.24
C PRO A 175 -25.34 30.46 7.73
N SER A 176 -26.29 29.65 7.27
CA SER A 176 -26.82 29.71 5.92
C SER A 176 -27.31 31.14 5.66
N SER A 177 -26.67 31.81 4.70
CA SER A 177 -27.01 33.16 4.24
C SER A 177 -28.36 33.17 3.52
#